data_AF-A0A5R8WCK8-F1
#
_entry.id   AF-A0A5R8WCK8-F1
#
_cell.length_a   1.000
_cell.length_b   1.000
_cell.length_c   1.000
_cell.angle_alpha   90.00
_cell.angle_beta   90.00
_cell.angle_gamma   90.00
#
_symmetry.space_group_name_H-M   'P 1'
#
loop_
_entity.id
_entity.type
_entity.pdbx_description
1 polymer ?
#
loop_
_entity_poly.entity_id
_entity_poly.type
_entity_poly.pdbx_seq_one_letter_code
_entity_poly.pdbx_strand_id
1 'polypeptide(L)'
;MKPQDVPVRDQFGRLLEDRGVWRQATTLEAAGELTARWLEGGSSYQPGHFAAGFDDETRPIAASLAELNRNGLFTRESQPGLRSETAAQREYVTGFCSADLAAELLALSTRTELVVVAHAPGESSNAAIPVTTAGTEVTTVLGSSENPVDDDQIRDWANETNDALALLLADSWYLEILDPVWGRTGVLLPAVLSALTGRG
;
A
#
# COMPACT_ATOMS: atom_id res chain seq x y z
N MET A 1 30.93 16.95 -26.22
CA MET A 1 30.04 17.01 -25.05
C MET A 1 28.65 16.67 -25.55
N LYS A 2 28.13 15.46 -25.27
CA LYS A 2 26.77 15.10 -25.69
C LYS A 2 25.78 15.98 -24.91
N PRO A 3 24.67 16.44 -25.51
CA PRO A 3 23.60 17.07 -24.76
C PRO A 3 23.21 16.13 -23.63
N GLN A 4 23.20 16.62 -22.39
CA GLN A 4 22.59 15.89 -21.29
C GLN A 4 21.09 16.02 -21.51
N ASP A 5 20.44 14.93 -21.90
CA ASP A 5 18.98 14.90 -22.06
C ASP A 5 18.35 15.23 -20.70
N VAL A 6 17.53 16.28 -20.67
CA VAL A 6 16.83 16.70 -19.46
C VAL A 6 15.83 15.61 -19.08
N PRO A 7 15.81 15.13 -17.83
CA PRO A 7 14.86 14.09 -17.41
C PRO A 7 13.41 14.52 -17.67
N VAL A 8 12.65 13.67 -18.35
CA VAL A 8 11.25 13.94 -18.68
C VAL A 8 10.38 13.57 -17.48
N ARG A 9 9.50 14.49 -17.08
CA ARG A 9 8.56 14.33 -15.97
C ARG A 9 7.12 14.46 -16.46
N ASP A 10 6.20 13.80 -15.76
CA ASP A 10 4.76 14.00 -15.98
C ASP A 10 4.23 15.26 -15.27
N GLN A 11 2.93 15.51 -15.38
CA GLN A 11 2.26 16.66 -14.76
C GLN A 11 2.30 16.66 -13.22
N PHE A 12 2.60 15.52 -12.60
CA PHE A 12 2.76 15.35 -11.15
C PHE A 12 4.23 15.44 -10.70
N GLY A 13 5.13 15.74 -11.64
CA GLY A 13 6.57 15.82 -11.40
C GLY A 13 7.25 14.46 -11.28
N ARG A 14 6.57 13.34 -11.61
CA ARG A 14 7.12 11.99 -11.53
C ARG A 14 8.02 11.70 -12.72
N LEU A 15 9.12 10.97 -12.52
CA LEU A 15 10.06 10.64 -13.59
C LEU A 15 9.48 9.59 -14.55
N LEU A 16 9.43 9.89 -15.85
CA LEU A 16 8.92 8.94 -16.84
C LEU A 16 9.86 7.75 -17.10
N GLU A 17 11.15 7.90 -16.79
CA GLU A 17 12.09 6.79 -16.82
C GLU A 17 11.70 5.70 -15.81
N ASP A 18 11.35 6.10 -14.59
CA ASP A 18 10.88 5.18 -13.54
C ASP A 18 9.56 4.51 -13.94
N ARG A 19 8.66 5.22 -14.65
CA ARG A 19 7.47 4.60 -15.27
C ARG A 19 7.87 3.49 -16.25
N GLY A 20 8.94 3.69 -17.03
CA GLY A 20 9.50 2.67 -17.93
C GLY A 20 10.00 1.42 -17.21
N VAL A 21 10.44 1.56 -15.95
CA VAL A 21 10.79 0.42 -15.08
C VAL A 21 9.52 -0.29 -14.60
N TRP A 22 8.50 0.46 -14.16
CA TRP A 22 7.19 -0.08 -13.79
C TRP A 22 6.52 -0.86 -14.92
N ARG A 23 6.71 -0.47 -16.18
CA ARG A 23 6.21 -1.22 -17.35
C ARG A 23 6.77 -2.63 -17.48
N GLN A 24 7.85 -2.95 -16.79
CA GLN A 24 8.50 -4.27 -16.82
C GLN A 24 8.12 -5.14 -15.60
N ALA A 25 7.46 -4.58 -14.58
CA ALA A 25 7.05 -5.33 -13.41
C ALA A 25 5.78 -6.13 -13.72
N THR A 26 5.86 -7.46 -13.73
CA THR A 26 4.73 -8.36 -14.02
C THR A 26 4.41 -9.30 -12.87
N THR A 27 4.98 -9.06 -11.68
CA THR A 27 4.74 -9.86 -10.47
C THR A 27 4.55 -8.94 -9.27
N LEU A 28 3.92 -9.45 -8.20
CA LEU A 28 3.75 -8.69 -6.96
C LEU A 28 5.10 -8.39 -6.30
N GLU A 29 6.07 -9.30 -6.38
CA GLU A 29 7.41 -9.09 -5.83
C GLU A 29 8.16 -7.98 -6.56
N ALA A 30 8.02 -7.92 -7.89
CA ALA A 30 8.61 -6.83 -8.68
C ALA A 30 7.94 -5.48 -8.35
N ALA A 31 6.61 -5.45 -8.24
CA ALA A 31 5.87 -4.24 -7.83
C ALA A 31 6.23 -3.79 -6.40
N GLY A 32 6.37 -4.75 -5.47
CA GLY A 32 6.84 -4.51 -4.11
C GLY A 32 8.24 -3.90 -4.09
N GLU A 33 9.21 -4.50 -4.79
CA GLU A 33 10.58 -3.96 -4.84
C GLU A 33 10.63 -2.54 -5.43
N LEU A 34 9.82 -2.22 -6.45
CA LEU A 34 9.74 -0.85 -6.98
C LEU A 34 9.12 0.14 -5.98
N THR A 35 8.10 -0.28 -5.24
CA THR A 35 7.50 0.51 -4.17
C THR A 35 8.48 0.74 -3.03
N ALA A 36 9.24 -0.28 -2.63
CA ALA A 36 10.30 -0.18 -1.63
C ALA A 36 11.38 0.84 -2.03
N ARG A 37 11.84 0.79 -3.29
CA ARG A 37 12.79 1.78 -3.82
C ARG A 37 12.24 3.20 -3.80
N TRP A 38 10.96 3.38 -4.13
CA TRP A 38 10.31 4.68 -4.06
C TRP A 38 10.22 5.21 -2.62
N LEU A 39 9.84 4.36 -1.66
CA LEU A 39 9.82 4.68 -0.22
C LEU A 39 11.21 5.05 0.34
N GLU A 40 12.27 4.52 -0.27
CA GLU A 40 13.66 4.83 0.09
C GLU A 40 14.24 6.04 -0.67
N GLY A 41 13.46 6.67 -1.56
CA GLY A 41 13.87 7.80 -2.37
C GLY A 41 14.73 7.45 -3.59
N GLY A 42 14.81 6.16 -3.95
CA GLY A 42 15.51 5.66 -5.14
C GLY A 42 14.72 5.72 -6.44
N SER A 43 13.44 6.09 -6.38
CA SER A 43 12.53 6.31 -7.51
C SER A 43 11.68 7.56 -7.24
N SER A 44 11.23 8.23 -8.29
CA SER A 44 10.26 9.33 -8.23
C SER A 44 8.91 8.96 -8.88
N TYR A 45 8.61 7.66 -9.00
CA TYR A 45 7.36 7.18 -9.60
C TYR A 45 6.78 6.01 -8.81
N GLN A 46 5.52 6.19 -8.38
CA GLN A 46 4.65 5.16 -7.81
C GLN A 46 3.29 5.24 -8.54
N PRO A 47 2.82 4.16 -9.17
CA PRO A 47 1.49 4.10 -9.79
C PRO A 47 0.39 4.45 -8.80
N GLY A 48 -0.61 5.23 -9.22
CA GLY A 48 -1.72 5.65 -8.36
C GLY A 48 -1.35 6.68 -7.30
N HIS A 49 -0.07 7.07 -7.18
CA HIS A 49 0.38 8.16 -6.32
C HIS A 49 0.70 9.38 -7.18
N PHE A 50 -0.13 10.43 -7.09
CA PHE A 50 -0.06 11.62 -7.95
C PHE A 50 0.94 12.68 -7.46
N ALA A 51 2.10 12.22 -6.99
CA ALA A 51 3.23 13.05 -6.59
C ALA A 51 4.56 12.30 -6.79
N ALA A 52 5.68 13.02 -6.86
CA ALA A 52 7.01 12.41 -6.99
C ALA A 52 7.47 11.63 -5.74
N GLY A 53 6.91 11.93 -4.57
CA GLY A 53 7.24 11.30 -3.29
C GLY A 53 6.01 11.20 -2.38
N PHE A 54 6.16 10.47 -1.27
CA PHE A 54 5.11 10.30 -0.27
C PHE A 54 4.96 11.54 0.64
N ASP A 55 3.82 11.63 1.32
CA ASP A 55 3.54 12.68 2.29
C ASP A 55 4.43 12.56 3.54
N ASP A 56 4.74 13.68 4.19
CA ASP A 56 5.69 13.69 5.31
C ASP A 56 5.29 12.77 6.48
N GLU A 57 4.00 12.46 6.64
CA GLU A 57 3.53 11.50 7.64
C GLU A 57 4.02 10.06 7.41
N THR A 58 4.31 9.69 6.17
CA THR A 58 4.83 8.35 5.82
C THR A 58 6.32 8.23 6.16
N ARG A 59 7.07 9.35 6.21
CA ARG A 59 8.52 9.36 6.47
C ARG A 59 8.98 8.50 7.66
N PRO A 60 8.35 8.56 8.86
CA PRO A 60 8.77 7.74 10.00
C PRO A 60 8.53 6.22 9.80
N ILE A 61 7.63 5.82 8.89
CA ILE A 61 7.26 4.42 8.65
C ILE A 61 7.74 3.87 7.30
N ALA A 62 8.32 4.72 6.44
CA ALA A 62 8.71 4.37 5.07
C ALA A 62 9.67 3.16 5.00
N ALA A 63 10.65 3.09 5.90
CA ALA A 63 11.58 1.95 5.94
C ALA A 63 10.87 0.63 6.27
N SER A 64 9.95 0.62 7.24
CA SER A 64 9.16 -0.56 7.58
C SER A 64 8.24 -0.96 6.43
N LEU A 65 7.61 0.00 5.74
CA LEU A 65 6.80 -0.28 4.55
C LEU A 65 7.65 -0.89 3.42
N ALA A 66 8.88 -0.39 3.21
CA ALA A 66 9.80 -0.98 2.24
C ALA A 66 10.14 -2.44 2.57
N GLU A 67 10.30 -2.77 3.85
CA GLU A 67 10.49 -4.16 4.28
C GLU A 67 9.24 -5.03 4.02
N LEU A 68 8.03 -4.54 4.29
CA LEU A 68 6.80 -5.27 3.97
C LEU A 68 6.69 -5.59 2.47
N ASN A 69 6.96 -4.59 1.62
CA ASN A 69 6.95 -4.74 0.17
C ASN A 69 7.92 -5.80 -0.32
N ARG A 70 9.13 -5.85 0.24
CA ARG A 70 10.14 -6.87 -0.12
C ARG A 70 9.81 -8.27 0.40
N ASN A 71 8.84 -8.39 1.31
CA ASN A 71 8.41 -9.66 1.89
C ASN A 71 7.00 -10.08 1.45
N GLY A 72 6.53 -9.56 0.31
CA GLY A 72 5.35 -10.09 -0.40
C GLY A 72 4.03 -9.37 -0.14
N LEU A 73 4.03 -8.27 0.62
CA LEU A 73 2.87 -7.37 0.71
C LEU A 73 3.12 -6.11 -0.12
N PHE A 74 2.61 -6.07 -1.36
CA PHE A 74 2.68 -4.88 -2.20
C PHE A 74 1.74 -3.80 -1.64
N THR A 75 2.30 -2.84 -0.89
CA THR A 75 1.50 -1.88 -0.13
C THR A 75 0.86 -0.84 -1.03
N ARG A 76 -0.41 -0.51 -0.78
CA ARG A 76 -1.18 0.48 -1.55
C ARG A 76 -1.41 1.78 -0.79
N GLU A 77 -1.83 1.68 0.46
CA GLU A 77 -2.01 2.81 1.36
C GLU A 77 -1.48 2.48 2.76
N SER A 78 -1.15 3.52 3.51
CA SER A 78 -0.75 3.38 4.91
C SER A 78 -0.87 4.73 5.61
N GLN A 79 -1.09 4.70 6.92
CA GLN A 79 -0.90 5.87 7.77
C GLN A 79 -0.34 5.45 9.13
N PRO A 80 0.46 6.31 9.79
CA PRO A 80 0.88 6.07 11.16
C PRO A 80 -0.28 6.30 12.15
N GLY A 81 -0.11 5.82 13.38
CA GLY A 81 -0.98 6.23 14.48
C GLY A 81 -0.66 7.67 14.92
N LEU A 82 -1.70 8.49 15.06
CA LEU A 82 -1.61 9.87 15.53
C LEU A 82 -2.72 10.17 16.53
N ARG A 83 -2.42 10.95 17.56
CA ARG A 83 -3.45 11.53 18.42
C ARG A 83 -3.06 12.94 18.80
N SER A 84 -3.92 13.88 18.46
CA SER A 84 -3.80 15.31 18.75
C SER A 84 -5.14 15.84 19.28
N GLU A 85 -5.21 17.14 19.57
CA GLU A 85 -6.45 17.78 20.01
C GLU A 85 -7.53 17.80 18.92
N THR A 86 -7.12 17.83 17.65
CA THR A 86 -8.03 18.06 16.51
C THR A 86 -8.12 16.85 15.57
N ALA A 87 -7.25 15.86 15.72
CA ALA A 87 -7.24 14.68 14.88
C ALA A 87 -6.79 13.43 15.63
N ALA A 88 -7.32 12.28 15.23
CA ALA A 88 -6.85 10.97 15.65
C ALA A 88 -6.78 10.02 14.44
N GLN A 89 -5.71 9.24 14.37
CA GLN A 89 -5.47 8.20 13.37
C GLN A 89 -5.20 6.88 14.08
N ARG A 90 -5.72 5.79 13.51
CA ARG A 90 -5.28 4.43 13.74
C ARG A 90 -4.20 4.10 12.72
N GLU A 91 -3.13 3.45 13.18
CA GLU A 91 -2.11 2.91 12.26
C GLU A 91 -2.75 1.85 11.37
N TYR A 92 -2.51 1.92 10.06
CA TYR A 92 -2.91 0.88 9.12
C TYR A 92 -1.92 0.73 7.97
N VAL A 93 -1.97 -0.44 7.33
CA VAL A 93 -1.38 -0.69 6.01
C VAL A 93 -2.36 -1.52 5.19
N THR A 94 -2.49 -1.19 3.91
CA THR A 94 -3.23 -2.00 2.94
C THR A 94 -2.29 -2.48 1.85
N GLY A 95 -2.65 -3.56 1.16
CA GLY A 95 -1.85 -4.04 0.05
C GLY A 95 -2.33 -5.33 -0.59
N PHE A 96 -1.72 -5.63 -1.72
CA PHE A 96 -1.95 -6.85 -2.49
C PHE A 96 -0.96 -7.95 -2.08
N CYS A 97 -1.45 -9.18 -1.98
CA CYS A 97 -0.60 -10.35 -1.70
C CYS A 97 -1.16 -11.63 -2.32
N SER A 98 -0.40 -12.72 -2.19
CA SER A 98 -0.87 -14.06 -2.54
C SER A 98 -1.92 -14.57 -1.54
N ALA A 99 -2.67 -15.60 -1.94
CA ALA A 99 -3.64 -16.26 -1.06
C ALA A 99 -3.00 -16.88 0.20
N ASP A 100 -1.80 -17.48 0.06
CA ASP A 100 -1.07 -18.07 1.17
C ASP A 100 -0.67 -17.00 2.21
N LEU A 101 -0.15 -15.86 1.73
CA LEU A 101 0.17 -14.73 2.62
C LEU A 101 -1.08 -14.11 3.25
N ALA A 102 -2.21 -14.06 2.52
CA ALA A 102 -3.47 -13.59 3.07
C ALA A 102 -3.92 -14.45 4.26
N ALA A 103 -3.79 -15.78 4.16
CA ALA A 103 -4.10 -16.69 5.26
C ALA A 103 -3.18 -16.49 6.48
N GLU A 104 -1.88 -16.34 6.26
CA GLU A 104 -0.89 -16.09 7.33
C GLU A 104 -1.12 -14.73 8.03
N LEU A 105 -1.44 -13.69 7.27
CA LEU A 105 -1.73 -12.37 7.80
C LEU A 105 -3.07 -12.35 8.54
N LEU A 106 -4.10 -13.03 8.04
CA LEU A 106 -5.39 -13.16 8.73
C LEU A 106 -5.23 -13.80 10.13
N ALA A 107 -4.27 -14.72 10.30
CA ALA A 107 -3.95 -15.31 11.59
C ALA A 107 -3.36 -14.30 12.61
N LEU A 108 -3.02 -13.06 12.22
CA LEU A 108 -2.67 -12.01 13.19
C LEU A 108 -3.86 -11.66 14.10
N SER A 109 -5.09 -11.65 13.57
CA SER A 109 -6.28 -11.32 14.35
C SER A 109 -6.66 -12.38 15.40
N THR A 110 -6.09 -13.58 15.32
CA THR A 110 -6.28 -14.62 16.35
C THR A 110 -5.15 -14.63 17.39
N ARG A 111 -4.00 -14.03 17.07
CA ARG A 111 -2.80 -14.02 17.92
C ARG A 111 -2.54 -12.68 18.61
N THR A 112 -3.18 -11.62 18.13
CA THR A 112 -2.97 -10.24 18.58
C THR A 112 -4.31 -9.51 18.65
N GLU A 113 -4.29 -8.24 19.07
CA GLU A 113 -5.45 -7.36 19.00
C GLU A 113 -5.59 -6.65 17.65
N LEU A 114 -4.69 -6.91 16.68
CA LEU A 114 -4.75 -6.29 15.36
C LEU A 114 -5.92 -6.83 14.55
N VAL A 115 -6.53 -5.97 13.74
CA VAL A 115 -7.66 -6.34 12.88
C VAL A 115 -7.17 -6.46 11.45
N VAL A 116 -7.44 -7.61 10.83
CA VAL A 116 -7.15 -7.89 9.43
C VAL A 116 -8.47 -8.14 8.71
N VAL A 117 -8.73 -7.34 7.69
CA VAL A 117 -9.82 -7.56 6.73
C VAL A 117 -9.18 -8.06 5.45
N ALA A 118 -9.59 -9.23 4.99
CA ALA A 118 -9.08 -9.85 3.78
C ALA A 118 -10.20 -9.95 2.76
N HIS A 119 -9.95 -9.45 1.55
CA HIS A 119 -10.87 -9.52 0.43
C HIS A 119 -10.29 -10.44 -0.64
N ALA A 120 -11.03 -11.50 -0.96
CA ALA A 120 -10.67 -12.37 -2.07
C ALA A 120 -10.83 -11.61 -3.41
N PRO A 121 -10.13 -12.05 -4.48
CA PRO A 121 -10.34 -11.51 -5.82
C PRO A 121 -11.83 -11.50 -6.20
N GLY A 122 -12.34 -10.36 -6.66
CA GLY A 122 -13.75 -10.17 -7.02
C GLY A 122 -14.74 -10.04 -5.86
N GLU A 123 -14.29 -10.08 -4.60
CA GLU A 123 -15.15 -9.88 -3.43
C GLU A 123 -15.49 -8.41 -3.22
N SER A 124 -16.79 -8.10 -3.15
CA SER A 124 -17.27 -6.79 -2.74
C SER A 124 -17.46 -6.72 -1.23
N SER A 125 -17.00 -5.64 -0.60
CA SER A 125 -17.29 -5.34 0.80
C SER A 125 -17.84 -3.92 0.93
N ASN A 126 -18.82 -3.78 1.83
CA ASN A 126 -19.50 -2.53 2.18
C ASN A 126 -19.30 -2.17 3.66
N ALA A 127 -18.24 -2.70 4.29
CA ALA A 127 -17.83 -2.29 5.62
C ALA A 127 -17.27 -0.85 5.61
N ALA A 128 -17.37 -0.18 6.76
CA ALA A 128 -16.79 1.14 6.99
C ALA A 128 -16.21 1.18 8.40
N ILE A 129 -14.90 1.00 8.51
CA ILE A 129 -14.15 0.98 9.76
C ILE A 129 -13.41 2.32 9.88
N PRO A 130 -13.82 3.23 10.79
CA PRO A 130 -13.12 4.50 10.96
C PRO A 130 -11.67 4.30 11.37
N VAL A 131 -10.77 4.91 10.62
CA VAL A 131 -9.33 4.94 10.92
C VAL A 131 -8.77 6.35 11.06
N THR A 132 -9.51 7.37 10.62
CA THR A 132 -9.13 8.78 10.84
C THR A 132 -10.33 9.61 11.21
N THR A 133 -10.16 10.47 12.22
CA THR A 133 -11.14 11.47 12.60
C THR A 133 -10.53 12.87 12.68
N ALA A 134 -11.25 13.87 12.19
CA ALA A 134 -10.98 15.29 12.43
C ALA A 134 -12.05 15.83 13.40
N GLY A 135 -11.69 16.05 14.66
CA GLY A 135 -12.64 16.32 15.74
C GLY A 135 -13.65 15.17 15.91
N THR A 136 -14.91 15.40 15.53
CA THR A 136 -15.99 14.40 15.58
C THR A 136 -16.28 13.77 14.21
N GLU A 137 -15.68 14.27 13.14
CA GLU A 137 -15.95 13.81 11.77
C GLU A 137 -14.99 12.67 11.40
N VAL A 138 -15.52 11.62 10.80
CA VAL A 138 -14.72 10.53 10.23
C VAL A 138 -14.28 10.94 8.83
N THR A 139 -12.97 10.98 8.59
CA THR A 139 -12.39 11.43 7.31
C THR A 139 -11.79 10.29 6.49
N THR A 140 -11.41 9.18 7.13
CA THR A 140 -10.90 7.99 6.45
C THR A 140 -11.51 6.73 7.05
N VAL A 141 -11.93 5.81 6.18
CA VAL A 141 -12.49 4.51 6.54
C VAL A 141 -11.77 3.41 5.77
N LEU A 142 -11.67 2.24 6.38
CA LEU A 142 -11.28 0.97 5.77
C LEU A 142 -12.50 0.05 5.63
N GLY A 143 -12.35 -1.08 4.94
CA GLY A 143 -13.34 -2.12 4.79
C GLY A 143 -14.15 -2.04 3.49
N SER A 144 -13.99 -0.98 2.71
CA SER A 144 -14.40 -0.95 1.31
C SER A 144 -13.32 -1.62 0.50
N SER A 145 -13.59 -2.85 0.05
CA SER A 145 -12.68 -3.62 -0.80
C SER A 145 -12.23 -2.80 -2.02
N GLU A 146 -10.99 -2.96 -2.47
CA GLU A 146 -10.56 -2.54 -3.83
C GLU A 146 -11.25 -3.39 -4.93
N ASN A 147 -11.91 -4.49 -4.52
CA ASN A 147 -12.65 -5.40 -5.38
C ASN A 147 -14.17 -5.21 -5.29
N PRO A 148 -14.90 -5.62 -6.35
CA PRO A 148 -14.38 -6.06 -7.64
C PRO A 148 -13.78 -4.90 -8.44
N VAL A 149 -12.58 -5.10 -8.98
CA VAL A 149 -11.94 -4.09 -9.86
C VAL A 149 -12.73 -4.01 -11.16
N ASP A 150 -13.16 -2.80 -11.55
CA ASP A 150 -13.84 -2.59 -12.82
C ASP A 150 -12.87 -2.39 -13.99
N ASP A 151 -13.39 -2.40 -15.22
CA ASP A 151 -12.57 -2.24 -16.43
C ASP A 151 -11.84 -0.88 -16.45
N ASP A 152 -12.35 0.14 -15.78
CA ASP A 152 -11.75 1.47 -15.75
C ASP A 152 -10.53 1.48 -14.83
N GLN A 153 -10.64 0.89 -13.64
CA GLN A 153 -9.54 0.70 -12.70
C GLN A 153 -8.44 -0.21 -13.30
N ILE A 154 -8.80 -1.28 -14.01
CA ILE A 154 -7.80 -2.12 -14.72
C ILE A 154 -7.03 -1.27 -15.74
N ARG A 155 -7.73 -0.44 -16.52
CA ARG A 155 -7.09 0.43 -17.52
C ARG A 155 -6.20 1.48 -16.87
N ASP A 156 -6.60 2.06 -15.75
CA ASP A 156 -5.77 3.02 -15.02
C ASP A 156 -4.47 2.39 -14.53
N TRP A 157 -4.54 1.20 -13.95
CA TRP A 157 -3.35 0.43 -13.58
C TRP A 157 -2.48 0.09 -14.79
N ALA A 158 -3.07 -0.40 -15.87
CA ALA A 158 -2.34 -0.78 -17.08
C ALA A 158 -1.63 0.43 -17.72
N ASN A 159 -2.27 1.60 -17.69
CA ASN A 159 -1.69 2.85 -18.18
C ASN A 159 -0.44 3.23 -17.40
N GLU A 160 -0.48 3.16 -16.07
CA GLU A 160 0.66 3.50 -15.21
C GLU A 160 1.73 2.41 -15.16
N THR A 161 1.35 1.16 -15.42
CA THR A 161 2.21 -0.02 -15.35
C THR A 161 2.19 -0.79 -16.69
N ASN A 162 1.50 -1.93 -16.74
CA ASN A 162 1.26 -2.78 -17.91
C ASN A 162 0.04 -3.70 -17.66
N ASP A 163 -0.50 -4.28 -18.72
CA ASP A 163 -1.69 -5.15 -18.65
C ASP A 163 -1.50 -6.36 -17.73
N ALA A 164 -0.30 -6.95 -17.70
CA ALA A 164 -0.05 -8.15 -16.91
C ALA A 164 -0.11 -7.86 -15.41
N LEU A 165 0.47 -6.76 -14.94
CA LEU A 165 0.37 -6.36 -13.54
C LEU A 165 -1.06 -5.93 -13.19
N ALA A 166 -1.74 -5.18 -14.05
CA ALA A 166 -3.12 -4.77 -13.81
C ALA A 166 -4.07 -5.98 -13.60
N LEU A 167 -3.96 -6.99 -14.46
CA LEU A 167 -4.73 -8.24 -14.31
C LEU A 167 -4.30 -9.05 -13.10
N LEU A 168 -3.00 -9.07 -12.78
CA LEU A 168 -2.51 -9.74 -11.58
C LEU A 168 -3.09 -9.11 -10.30
N LEU A 169 -3.17 -7.78 -10.21
CA LEU A 169 -3.76 -7.11 -9.05
C LEU A 169 -5.25 -7.42 -8.91
N ALA A 170 -5.98 -7.50 -10.01
CA ALA A 170 -7.40 -7.90 -10.01
C ALA A 170 -7.60 -9.37 -9.55
N ASP A 171 -6.60 -10.23 -9.74
CA ASP A 171 -6.61 -11.64 -9.29
C ASP A 171 -5.86 -11.86 -7.95
N SER A 172 -5.41 -10.78 -7.30
CA SER A 172 -4.69 -10.85 -6.02
C SER A 172 -5.62 -10.62 -4.84
N TRP A 173 -5.24 -11.14 -3.67
CA TRP A 173 -5.92 -10.79 -2.42
C TRP A 173 -5.59 -9.37 -2.04
N TYR A 174 -6.58 -8.63 -1.56
CA TYR A 174 -6.39 -7.30 -0.99
C TYR A 174 -6.62 -7.35 0.52
N LEU A 175 -5.64 -6.86 1.27
CA LEU A 175 -5.70 -6.83 2.73
C LEU A 175 -5.75 -5.41 3.25
N GLU A 176 -6.49 -5.23 4.33
CA GLU A 176 -6.53 -4.02 5.14
C GLU A 176 -6.20 -4.42 6.59
N ILE A 177 -5.04 -4.00 7.08
CA ILE A 177 -4.55 -4.36 8.41
C ILE A 177 -4.47 -3.09 9.24
N LEU A 178 -5.13 -3.06 10.40
CA LEU A 178 -5.20 -1.88 11.25
C LEU A 178 -5.00 -2.19 12.74
N ASP A 179 -4.43 -1.23 13.46
CA ASP A 179 -4.34 -1.24 14.91
C ASP A 179 -5.61 -0.57 15.45
N PRO A 180 -6.46 -1.26 16.24
CA PRO A 180 -7.69 -0.66 16.74
C PRO A 180 -7.44 0.50 17.74
N VAL A 181 -6.21 0.66 18.25
CA VAL A 181 -5.85 1.68 19.24
C VAL A 181 -5.49 3.00 18.58
N TRP A 182 -6.34 4.00 18.77
CA TRP A 182 -6.14 5.37 18.28
C TRP A 182 -4.84 6.00 18.80
N GLY A 183 -4.00 6.45 17.88
CA GLY A 183 -2.74 7.13 18.19
C GLY A 183 -1.56 6.21 18.51
N ARG A 184 -1.76 4.89 18.52
CA ARG A 184 -0.66 3.94 18.72
C ARG A 184 0.04 3.70 17.37
N THR A 185 1.36 3.81 17.37
CA THR A 185 2.23 3.52 16.22
C THR A 185 3.37 2.61 16.65
N GLY A 186 3.90 1.83 15.70
CA GLY A 186 5.05 0.97 15.93
C GLY A 186 4.73 -0.41 16.49
N VAL A 187 3.44 -0.80 16.53
CA VAL A 187 3.01 -2.16 16.90
C VAL A 187 2.63 -2.95 15.64
N LEU A 188 1.92 -2.30 14.71
CA LEU A 188 1.33 -2.99 13.57
C LEU A 188 2.38 -3.46 12.57
N LEU A 189 3.21 -2.55 12.04
CA LEU A 189 4.16 -2.89 10.97
C LEU A 189 5.17 -3.98 11.39
N PRO A 190 5.73 -3.98 12.62
CA PRO A 190 6.57 -5.07 13.09
C PRO A 190 5.85 -6.42 13.16
N ALA A 191 4.58 -6.43 13.59
CA ALA A 191 3.79 -7.67 13.66
C ALA A 191 3.47 -8.23 12.25
N VAL A 192 3.15 -7.36 11.30
CA VAL A 192 2.95 -7.75 9.89
C VAL A 192 4.24 -8.32 9.31
N LEU A 193 5.39 -7.66 9.51
CA LEU A 193 6.68 -8.15 9.01
C LEU A 193 7.07 -9.50 9.63
N SER A 194 6.82 -9.68 10.92
CA SER A 194 7.03 -10.94 11.64
C SER A 194 6.24 -12.08 11.01
N ALA A 195 4.96 -11.86 10.68
CA ALA A 195 4.13 -12.84 9.97
C ALA A 195 4.66 -13.13 8.56
N LEU A 196 5.02 -12.12 7.78
CA LEU A 196 5.55 -12.29 6.42
C LEU A 196 6.86 -13.07 6.36
N THR A 197 7.71 -12.93 7.38
CA THR A 197 9.04 -13.56 7.42
C THR A 197 9.07 -14.90 8.15
N GLY A 198 7.93 -15.37 8.65
CA GLY A 198 7.85 -16.59 9.47
C GLY A 198 8.61 -16.50 10.80
N ARG A 199 8.86 -15.28 11.28
CA ARG A 199 9.56 -15.00 12.54
C ARG A 199 8.52 -14.70 13.63
N GLY A 200 7.76 -15.71 14.03
CA GLY A 200 6.73 -15.62 15.08
C GLY A 200 6.90 -16.70 16.14
#